data_AF-H3CHL2-F1
#
_entry.id   AF-H3CHL2-F1
#
_cell.length_a   1.000
_cell.length_b   1.000
_cell.length_c   1.000
_cell.angle_alpha   90.00
_cell.angle_beta   90.00
_cell.angle_gamma   90.00
#
_symmetry.space_group_name_H-M   'P 1'
#
loop_
_entity.id
_entity.type
_entity.pdbx_description
1 polymer ?
#
loop_
_entity_poly.entity_id
_entity_poly.type
_entity_poly.pdbx_seq_one_letter_code
_entity_poly.pdbx_strand_id
1 'polypeptide(L)'
;MKRATAGGFTHDCTVFVRGPERCHIPTYFVDKVVFYLQRETSPRPPVEMCKDPPYRVEESGYAGFILPIEVYFRNKEEPKKVRFDYDLFLHLEGHPPVNHLRCEKLTFNNPTEEFRRRLLKAGGVTVSQEGSTRLHSQHLKPPPLPDDSATPTLAHPKNKSFPSSK
;
A
#
# COMPACT_ATOMS: atom_id res chain seq x y z
N MET A 1 16.75 -9.81 27.77
CA MET A 1 15.53 -10.32 28.44
C MET A 1 14.59 -9.14 28.68
N LYS A 2 13.47 -9.03 27.95
CA LYS A 2 12.36 -8.20 28.44
C LYS A 2 11.60 -9.07 29.43
N ARG A 3 11.66 -8.73 30.72
CA ARG A 3 10.83 -9.38 31.74
C ARG A 3 9.37 -9.07 31.42
N ALA A 4 8.49 -10.05 31.59
CA ALA A 4 7.06 -9.80 31.57
C ALA A 4 6.73 -8.65 32.55
N THR A 5 5.85 -7.75 32.16
CA THR A 5 5.38 -6.70 33.07
C THR A 5 4.65 -7.32 34.27
N ALA A 6 4.44 -6.58 35.35
CA ALA A 6 3.73 -7.07 36.53
C ALA A 6 2.33 -7.65 36.22
N GLY A 7 1.75 -7.30 35.07
CA GLY A 7 0.49 -7.85 34.54
C GLY A 7 0.62 -9.06 33.60
N GLY A 8 1.83 -9.62 33.41
CA GLY A 8 2.05 -10.81 32.58
C GLY A 8 2.18 -10.56 31.07
N PHE A 9 2.24 -9.31 30.60
CA PHE A 9 2.39 -9.03 29.18
C PHE A 9 3.80 -9.36 28.69
N THR A 10 3.88 -9.97 27.50
CA THR A 10 5.13 -10.44 26.89
C THR A 10 5.58 -9.60 25.71
N HIS A 11 4.65 -8.86 25.09
CA HIS A 11 4.89 -8.05 23.90
C HIS A 11 4.43 -6.62 24.10
N ASP A 12 5.16 -5.68 23.49
CA ASP A 12 4.72 -4.31 23.26
C ASP A 12 4.53 -4.14 21.76
N CYS A 13 3.36 -3.66 21.34
CA CYS A 13 2.94 -3.57 19.95
C CYS A 13 2.47 -2.15 19.64
N THR A 14 2.75 -1.70 18.42
CA THR A 14 2.19 -0.47 17.87
C THR A 14 1.43 -0.79 16.62
N VAL A 15 0.15 -0.42 16.58
CA VAL A 15 -0.69 -0.50 15.38
C VAL A 15 -0.97 0.90 14.89
N PHE A 16 -0.89 1.12 13.57
CA PHE A 16 -1.08 2.43 12.98
C PHE A 16 -1.81 2.39 11.65
N VAL A 17 -2.49 3.50 11.34
CA VAL A 17 -3.05 3.80 10.02
C VAL A 17 -2.33 5.03 9.48
N ARG A 18 -1.77 4.92 8.27
CA ARG A 18 -1.09 6.03 7.59
C ARG A 18 -1.32 5.99 6.09
N GLY A 19 -1.17 7.16 5.45
CA GLY A 19 -1.09 7.23 3.99
C GLY A 19 0.24 6.67 3.47
N PRO A 20 0.38 6.51 2.14
CA PRO A 20 1.65 6.17 1.48
C PRO A 20 2.81 7.09 1.89
N GLU A 21 4.06 6.70 1.63
CA GLU A 21 5.22 7.56 1.94
C GLU A 21 5.16 8.89 1.16
N ARG A 22 5.60 9.99 1.81
CA ARG A 22 5.58 11.39 1.32
C ARG A 22 4.22 12.07 1.22
N CYS A 23 3.20 11.41 1.75
CA CYS A 23 1.83 11.85 1.62
C CYS A 23 1.28 12.23 3.00
N HIS A 24 1.07 13.53 3.24
CA HIS A 24 0.35 14.05 4.43
C HIS A 24 -1.16 13.74 4.41
N ILE A 25 -1.53 12.69 3.67
CA ILE A 25 -2.84 12.33 3.12
C ILE A 25 -3.97 12.15 4.15
N PRO A 26 -3.77 11.54 5.33
CA PRO A 26 -4.92 11.15 6.14
C PRO A 26 -5.79 12.33 6.59
N THR A 27 -5.22 13.52 6.85
CA THR A 27 -5.97 14.66 7.42
C THR A 27 -6.99 15.31 6.48
N TYR A 28 -6.86 15.13 5.16
CA TYR A 28 -7.75 15.82 4.22
C TYR A 28 -9.15 15.20 4.16
N PHE A 29 -9.22 13.87 4.23
CA PHE A 29 -10.45 13.10 4.04
C PHE A 29 -10.79 12.14 5.18
N VAL A 30 -9.89 11.89 6.13
CA VAL A 30 -10.18 11.10 7.34
C VAL A 30 -10.65 12.04 8.46
N ASP A 31 -11.79 11.70 9.08
CA ASP A 31 -12.34 12.39 10.24
C ASP A 31 -11.71 11.86 11.54
N LYS A 32 -11.69 10.53 11.69
CA LYS A 32 -11.10 9.83 12.82
C LYS A 32 -10.79 8.37 12.47
N VAL A 33 -9.91 7.77 13.25
CA VAL A 33 -9.65 6.33 13.25
C VAL A 33 -10.02 5.77 14.62
N VAL A 34 -10.68 4.61 14.61
CA VAL A 34 -11.15 3.93 15.81
C VAL A 34 -10.56 2.52 15.85
N PHE A 35 -9.83 2.19 16.91
CA PHE A 35 -9.24 0.88 17.15
C PHE A 35 -10.05 0.16 18.23
N TYR A 36 -10.54 -1.05 17.91
CA TYR A 36 -11.34 -1.87 18.84
C TYR A 36 -10.47 -2.91 19.50
N LEU A 37 -9.89 -2.54 20.63
CA LEU A 37 -8.91 -3.36 21.34
C LEU A 37 -9.60 -4.49 22.11
N GLN A 38 -8.91 -5.62 22.25
CA GLN A 38 -9.36 -6.72 23.10
C GLN A 38 -8.70 -6.59 24.48
N ARG A 39 -9.47 -6.18 25.50
CA ARG A 39 -9.05 -6.30 26.92
C ARG A 39 -9.95 -7.32 27.62
N GLU A 40 -9.34 -8.31 28.27
CA GLU A 40 -10.03 -9.41 28.95
C GLU A 40 -10.88 -8.97 30.15
N THR A 41 -10.64 -7.77 30.68
CA THR A 41 -11.23 -7.31 31.94
C THR A 41 -12.53 -6.52 31.77
N SER A 42 -12.99 -6.24 30.55
CA SER A 42 -14.15 -5.40 30.29
C SER A 42 -15.18 -6.07 29.39
N PRO A 43 -16.48 -6.07 29.76
CA PRO A 43 -17.56 -6.56 28.89
C PRO A 43 -17.76 -5.68 27.64
N ARG A 44 -17.12 -4.51 27.57
CA ARG A 44 -17.04 -3.69 26.34
C ARG A 44 -15.58 -3.58 25.90
N PRO A 45 -15.25 -3.89 24.64
CA PRO A 45 -13.89 -3.73 24.15
C PRO A 45 -13.51 -2.25 24.26
N PRO A 46 -12.35 -1.93 24.83
CA PRO A 46 -11.86 -0.57 24.88
C PRO A 46 -11.64 -0.04 23.47
N VAL A 47 -12.02 1.22 23.30
CA VAL A 47 -12.04 1.89 22.01
C VAL A 47 -11.08 3.06 22.09
N GLU A 48 -9.99 3.00 21.33
CA GLU A 48 -9.10 4.14 21.16
C GLU A 48 -9.49 4.91 19.91
N MET A 49 -9.74 6.21 20.06
CA MET A 49 -10.21 7.08 19.00
C MET A 49 -9.21 8.20 18.73
N CYS A 50 -8.57 8.14 17.57
CA CYS A 50 -7.63 9.15 17.12
C CYS A 50 -8.31 10.07 16.10
N LYS A 51 -8.50 11.35 16.46
CA LYS A 51 -9.06 12.37 15.55
C LYS A 51 -7.99 13.03 14.68
N ASP A 52 -6.76 13.10 15.18
CA ASP A 52 -5.62 13.71 14.52
C ASP A 52 -4.45 12.72 14.39
N PRO A 53 -3.61 12.86 13.35
CA PRO A 53 -2.43 12.01 13.18
C PRO A 53 -1.36 12.29 14.25
N PRO A 54 -0.48 11.32 14.56
CA PRO A 54 -0.45 9.97 13.99
C PRO A 54 -1.59 9.10 14.51
N TYR A 55 -2.32 8.45 13.60
CA TYR A 55 -3.38 7.50 13.94
C TYR A 55 -2.74 6.18 14.37
N ARG A 56 -2.39 6.07 15.65
CA ARG A 56 -1.73 4.90 16.21
C ARG A 56 -2.18 4.61 17.63
N VAL A 57 -2.04 3.36 18.02
CA VAL A 57 -2.21 2.89 19.39
C VAL A 57 -1.03 2.02 19.79
N GLU A 58 -0.63 2.12 21.04
CA GLU A 58 0.41 1.30 21.66
C GLU A 58 -0.26 0.38 22.67
N GLU A 59 -0.06 -0.93 22.53
CA GLU A 59 -0.68 -1.94 23.39
C GLU A 59 0.35 -2.96 23.84
N SER A 60 0.24 -3.39 25.09
CA SER A 60 1.00 -4.54 25.59
C SER A 60 0.08 -5.74 25.74
N GLY A 61 0.52 -6.91 25.29
CA GLY A 61 -0.30 -8.11 25.23
C GLY A 61 0.52 -9.38 25.32
N TYR A 62 -0.17 -10.51 25.43
CA TYR A 62 0.44 -11.83 25.48
C TYR A 62 0.02 -12.74 24.31
N ALA A 63 -1.06 -12.41 23.61
CA ALA A 63 -1.58 -13.15 22.47
C ALA A 63 -1.98 -12.19 21.34
N GLY A 64 -1.90 -12.70 20.11
CA GLY A 64 -2.44 -12.01 18.95
C GLY A 64 -3.96 -12.10 18.88
N PHE A 65 -4.59 -11.17 18.16
CA PHE A 65 -6.03 -11.12 17.97
C PHE A 65 -6.41 -10.38 16.69
N ILE A 66 -7.65 -10.57 16.23
CA ILE A 66 -8.22 -9.76 15.16
C ILE A 66 -8.64 -8.41 15.74
N LEU A 67 -7.97 -7.35 15.30
CA LEU A 67 -8.21 -5.96 15.68
C LEU A 67 -9.07 -5.27 14.63
N PRO A 68 -10.36 -4.99 14.91
CA PRO A 68 -11.16 -4.14 14.06
C PRO A 68 -10.64 -2.70 14.09
N ILE A 69 -10.50 -2.11 12.92
CA ILE A 69 -10.08 -0.72 12.71
C ILE A 69 -11.12 -0.04 11.83
N GLU A 70 -11.77 1.00 12.34
CA GLU A 70 -12.69 1.82 11.55
C GLU A 70 -12.06 3.16 11.19
N VAL A 71 -12.06 3.48 9.89
CA VAL A 71 -11.62 4.77 9.37
C VAL A 71 -12.86 5.53 8.94
N TYR A 72 -13.16 6.62 9.65
CA TYR A 72 -14.28 7.51 9.34
C TYR A 72 -13.82 8.58 8.36
N PHE A 73 -14.65 8.89 7.39
CA PHE A 73 -14.36 9.89 6.37
C PHE A 73 -15.02 11.22 6.70
N ARG A 74 -14.37 12.31 6.30
CA ARG A 74 -14.96 13.66 6.20
C ARG A 74 -15.90 13.72 5.00
N ASN A 75 -16.90 12.85 5.00
CA ASN A 75 -17.91 12.68 3.97
C ASN A 75 -19.30 12.76 4.62
N LYS A 76 -20.23 13.50 3.99
CA LYS A 76 -21.60 13.63 4.48
C LYS A 76 -22.49 12.48 4.00
N GLU A 77 -22.13 11.88 2.87
CA GLU A 77 -22.86 10.80 2.22
C GLU A 77 -22.22 9.43 2.51
N GLU A 78 -22.89 8.34 2.11
CA GLU A 78 -22.32 7.01 2.21
C GLU A 78 -21.27 6.76 1.12
N PRO A 79 -20.18 6.01 1.41
CA PRO A 79 -19.84 5.47 2.72
C PRO A 79 -19.27 6.54 3.67
N LYS A 80 -19.74 6.56 4.93
CA LYS A 80 -19.18 7.43 5.99
C LYS A 80 -17.94 6.85 6.66
N LYS A 81 -17.74 5.55 6.55
CA LYS A 81 -16.59 4.84 7.14
C LYS A 81 -16.26 3.57 6.36
N VAL A 82 -15.08 3.03 6.61
CA VAL A 82 -14.67 1.69 6.21
C VAL A 82 -14.14 0.95 7.44
N ARG A 83 -14.34 -0.36 7.50
CA ARG A 83 -13.84 -1.23 8.56
C ARG A 83 -12.82 -2.22 7.98
N PHE A 84 -11.71 -2.38 8.68
CA PHE A 84 -10.71 -3.40 8.43
C PHE A 84 -10.63 -4.32 9.64
N ASP A 85 -10.72 -5.62 9.44
CA ASP A 85 -10.36 -6.60 10.46
C ASP A 85 -8.87 -6.93 10.24
N TYR A 86 -8.01 -6.37 11.11
CA TYR A 86 -6.56 -6.46 11.01
C TYR A 86 -6.04 -7.58 11.93
N ASP A 87 -5.28 -8.52 11.40
CA ASP A 87 -4.67 -9.58 12.21
C ASP A 87 -3.43 -9.04 12.93
N LEU A 88 -3.55 -8.84 14.24
CA LEU A 88 -2.43 -8.48 15.11
C LEU A 88 -1.82 -9.77 15.64
N PHE A 89 -0.83 -10.32 14.94
CA PHE A 89 -0.10 -11.51 15.37
C PHE A 89 1.18 -11.14 16.11
N LEU A 90 1.57 -12.00 17.05
CA LEU A 90 2.80 -11.88 17.84
C LEU A 90 3.72 -13.04 17.49
N HIS A 91 5.02 -12.79 17.37
CA HIS A 91 5.99 -13.85 17.21
C HIS A 91 6.32 -14.50 18.56
N LEU A 92 6.66 -15.80 18.55
CA LEU A 92 7.18 -16.46 19.73
C LEU A 92 8.60 -15.96 20.06
N GLU A 93 9.03 -16.20 21.29
CA GLU A 93 10.37 -15.84 21.75
C GLU A 93 11.46 -16.48 20.85
N GLY A 94 12.51 -15.71 20.55
CA GLY A 94 13.61 -16.14 19.68
C GLY A 94 13.47 -15.71 18.21
N HIS A 95 12.29 -15.22 17.79
CA HIS A 95 12.10 -14.66 16.45
C HIS A 95 12.29 -13.13 16.43
N PRO A 96 12.66 -12.53 15.27
CA PRO A 96 12.74 -11.08 15.12
C PRO A 96 11.40 -10.37 15.39
N PRO A 97 11.40 -9.08 15.79
CA PRO A 97 10.18 -8.31 15.98
C PRO A 97 9.30 -8.29 14.73
N VAL A 98 7.98 -8.32 14.93
CA VAL A 98 7.01 -8.22 13.84
C VAL A 98 7.02 -6.80 13.27
N ASN A 99 7.24 -6.67 11.96
CA ASN A 99 6.99 -5.45 11.21
C ASN A 99 6.14 -5.80 9.99
N HIS A 100 4.82 -5.65 10.13
CA HIS A 100 3.85 -6.00 9.09
C HIS A 100 3.15 -4.73 8.59
N LEU A 101 3.13 -4.54 7.26
CA LEU A 101 2.44 -3.43 6.61
C LEU A 101 1.40 -3.98 5.62
N ARG A 102 0.15 -3.61 5.82
CA ARG A 102 -0.97 -3.92 4.92
C ARG A 102 -1.37 -2.67 4.14
N CYS A 103 -1.32 -2.74 2.82
CA CYS A 103 -1.75 -1.66 1.93
C CYS A 103 -3.20 -1.90 1.47
N GLU A 104 -4.05 -0.89 1.62
CA GLU A 104 -5.45 -0.93 1.22
C GLU A 104 -5.75 0.16 0.19
N LYS A 105 -6.48 -0.19 -0.88
CA LYS A 105 -6.91 0.74 -1.92
C LYS A 105 -8.42 0.95 -1.84
N LEU A 106 -8.83 2.19 -1.59
CA LEU A 106 -10.24 2.57 -1.53
C LEU A 106 -10.69 3.19 -2.87
N THR A 107 -11.85 2.76 -3.37
CA THR A 107 -12.51 3.33 -4.54
C THR A 107 -13.84 3.94 -4.09
N PHE A 108 -14.06 5.20 -4.43
CA PHE A 108 -15.31 5.91 -4.14
C PHE A 108 -16.02 6.21 -5.47
N ASN A 109 -17.24 5.71 -5.62
CA ASN A 109 -18.04 5.91 -6.82
C ASN A 109 -18.88 7.17 -6.68
N ASN A 110 -18.80 8.06 -7.68
CA ASN A 110 -19.53 9.33 -7.71
C ASN A 110 -19.47 10.13 -6.38
N PRO A 111 -18.27 10.38 -5.81
CA PRO A 111 -18.17 11.17 -4.59
C PRO A 111 -18.65 12.60 -4.82
N THR A 112 -19.23 13.21 -3.78
CA THR A 112 -19.55 14.65 -3.79
C THR A 112 -18.33 15.48 -4.18
N GLU A 113 -18.54 16.64 -4.82
CA GLU A 113 -17.43 17.49 -5.25
C GLU A 113 -16.49 17.86 -4.10
N GLU A 114 -17.06 18.15 -2.91
CA GLU A 114 -16.29 18.43 -1.71
C GLU A 114 -15.41 17.24 -1.31
N PHE A 115 -15.98 16.03 -1.26
CA PHE A 115 -15.25 14.83 -0.87
C PHE A 115 -14.22 14.42 -1.93
N ARG A 116 -14.57 14.51 -3.22
CA ARG A 116 -13.65 14.33 -4.35
C ARG A 116 -12.43 15.25 -4.22
N ARG A 117 -12.63 16.54 -3.92
CA ARG A 117 -11.54 17.49 -3.72
C ARG A 117 -10.64 17.08 -2.56
N ARG A 118 -11.20 16.55 -1.46
CA ARG A 118 -10.42 16.04 -0.31
C ARG A 118 -9.60 14.82 -0.71
N LEU A 119 -10.19 13.86 -1.44
CA LEU A 119 -9.52 12.67 -1.95
C LEU A 119 -8.36 13.02 -2.90
N LEU A 120 -8.57 13.96 -3.84
CA LEU A 120 -7.54 14.41 -4.78
C LEU A 120 -6.38 15.14 -4.07
N LYS A 121 -6.69 16.02 -3.10
CA LYS A 121 -5.65 16.64 -2.24
C LYS A 121 -4.86 15.59 -1.47
N ALA A 122 -5.52 14.48 -1.16
CA ALA A 122 -4.95 13.33 -0.51
C ALA A 122 -4.37 12.32 -1.53
N GLY A 123 -3.91 12.74 -2.72
CA GLY A 123 -3.23 11.88 -3.69
C GLY A 123 -4.13 10.84 -4.41
N GLY A 124 -5.44 10.91 -4.25
CA GLY A 124 -6.38 10.09 -5.02
C GLY A 124 -6.35 10.42 -6.51
N VAL A 125 -6.72 9.45 -7.35
CA VAL A 125 -6.77 9.58 -8.81
C VAL A 125 -8.19 9.33 -9.29
N THR A 126 -8.68 10.17 -10.21
CA THR A 126 -9.96 9.96 -10.87
C THR A 126 -9.80 9.04 -12.07
N VAL A 127 -10.58 7.97 -12.13
CA VAL A 127 -10.67 7.09 -13.30
C VAL A 127 -11.92 7.49 -14.08
N SER A 128 -11.73 8.19 -15.19
CA SER A 128 -12.83 8.47 -16.12
C SER A 128 -13.09 7.21 -16.96
N GLN A 129 -14.36 6.83 -17.12
CA GLN A 129 -14.76 5.72 -18.00
C GLN A 129 -14.77 6.09 -19.49
N GLU A 130 -14.50 7.35 -19.83
CA GLU A 130 -14.31 7.77 -21.21
C GLU A 130 -12.82 7.72 -21.58
N GLY A 131 -12.46 6.76 -22.42
CA GLY A 131 -11.22 6.80 -23.21
C GLY A 131 -10.08 5.94 -22.67
N SER A 132 -10.01 4.71 -23.16
CA SER A 132 -8.76 4.01 -23.36
C SER A 132 -7.88 4.81 -24.34
N THR A 133 -7.19 5.85 -23.86
CA THR A 133 -6.15 6.53 -24.64
C THR A 133 -5.04 7.06 -23.73
N ARG A 134 -3.93 6.33 -23.77
CA ARG A 134 -2.54 6.80 -23.73
C ARG A 134 -2.12 7.61 -22.49
N LEU A 135 -1.77 6.89 -21.42
CA LEU A 135 -0.62 7.30 -20.61
C LEU A 135 0.63 6.61 -21.15
N HIS A 136 1.42 7.44 -21.84
CA HIS A 136 2.79 7.28 -22.26
C HIS A 136 3.58 6.23 -21.47
N SER A 137 3.83 5.09 -22.12
CA SER A 137 5.10 4.40 -21.93
C SER A 137 6.17 5.34 -22.47
N GLN A 138 6.90 6.03 -21.59
CA GLN A 138 8.20 6.55 -21.96
C GLN A 138 9.11 5.34 -22.17
N HIS A 139 9.06 4.82 -23.39
CA HIS A 139 10.00 3.83 -23.89
C HIS A 139 11.40 4.45 -23.82
N LEU A 140 12.16 4.06 -22.79
CA LEU A 140 13.59 4.29 -22.72
C LEU A 140 14.20 3.58 -23.93
N LYS A 141 14.48 4.33 -25.01
CA LYS A 141 15.35 3.86 -26.09
C LYS A 141 16.74 3.62 -25.48
N PRO A 142 17.32 2.41 -25.57
CA PRO A 142 18.73 2.24 -25.25
C PRO A 142 19.57 3.05 -26.26
N PRO A 143 20.73 3.60 -25.84
CA PRO A 143 21.62 4.33 -26.73
C PRO A 143 22.17 3.38 -27.82
N PRO A 144 22.40 3.87 -29.05
CA PRO A 144 23.02 3.07 -30.10
C PRO A 144 24.49 2.80 -29.73
N LEU A 145 24.89 1.53 -29.85
CA LEU A 145 26.29 1.13 -29.75
C LEU A 145 27.08 1.70 -30.93
N PRO A 146 28.38 2.03 -30.76
CA PRO A 146 29.23 2.47 -31.86
C PRO A 146 29.46 1.31 -32.84
N ASP A 147 29.24 1.58 -34.13
CA ASP A 147 29.58 0.73 -35.27
C ASP A 147 31.11 0.65 -35.38
N ASP A 148 31.69 -0.51 -35.07
CA ASP A 148 33.10 -0.77 -35.31
C ASP A 148 33.27 -1.32 -36.73
N SER A 149 33.62 -0.43 -37.64
CA SER A 149 33.97 -0.73 -39.02
C SER A 149 35.29 -1.50 -39.08
N ALA A 150 35.25 -2.76 -39.49
CA ALA A 150 36.43 -3.45 -40.01
C ALA A 150 36.05 -4.41 -41.13
N THR A 151 36.09 -3.90 -42.37
CA THR A 151 36.34 -4.74 -43.54
C THR A 151 37.82 -5.08 -43.58
N PRO A 152 38.17 -6.30 -44.02
CA PRO A 152 39.11 -6.35 -45.13
C PRO A 152 38.62 -7.30 -46.23
N THR A 153 38.68 -6.75 -47.44
CA THR A 153 38.49 -7.41 -48.73
C THR A 153 39.56 -8.48 -48.96
N LEU A 154 39.19 -9.67 -49.44
CA LEU A 154 40.03 -10.42 -50.38
C LEU A 154 39.25 -11.43 -51.26
N ALA A 155 39.30 -11.16 -52.56
CA ALA A 155 39.38 -12.06 -53.72
C ALA A 155 38.35 -13.19 -53.97
N HIS A 156 37.63 -13.04 -55.08
CA HIS A 156 37.04 -14.10 -55.93
C HIS A 156 38.12 -15.04 -56.50
N PRO A 157 37.81 -16.33 -56.86
CA PRO A 157 37.28 -16.60 -58.20
C PRO A 157 36.28 -17.77 -58.37
N LYS A 158 35.29 -17.51 -59.26
CA LYS A 158 34.77 -18.33 -60.38
C LYS A 158 34.02 -19.68 -60.15
N ASN A 159 32.79 -19.65 -60.69
CA ASN A 159 32.17 -20.63 -61.63
C ASN A 159 31.59 -21.96 -61.10
N LYS A 160 30.26 -22.11 -61.15
CA LYS A 160 29.51 -22.79 -62.25
C LYS A 160 28.01 -22.88 -61.97
N SER A 161 27.23 -22.60 -63.01
CA SER A 161 25.80 -22.83 -63.20
C SER A 161 25.37 -24.30 -63.03
N PHE A 162 24.10 -24.56 -62.71
CA PHE A 162 23.15 -25.43 -63.45
C PHE A 162 21.73 -25.36 -62.81
N PRO A 163 20.64 -25.73 -63.52
CA PRO A 163 19.33 -25.10 -63.38
C PRO A 163 18.27 -25.94 -62.66
N SER A 164 17.15 -25.27 -62.39
CA SER A 164 15.83 -25.81 -61.99
C SER A 164 15.32 -26.93 -62.91
N SER A 165 14.59 -27.91 -62.35
CA SER A 165 13.27 -28.31 -62.86
C SER A 165 12.53 -29.33 -61.98
N LYS A 166 11.23 -29.04 -61.85
CA LYS A 166 10.04 -29.89 -61.62
C LYS A 166 9.84 -30.57 -60.26
#